data_AF-A0A947VR99-F1
#
_entry.id   AF-A0A947VR99-F1
#
_cell.length_a   1.000
_cell.length_b   1.000
_cell.length_c   1.000
_cell.angle_alpha   90.00
_cell.angle_beta   90.00
_cell.angle_gamma   90.00
#
_symmetry.space_group_name_H-M   'P 1'
#
loop_
_entity.id
_entity.type
_entity.pdbx_description
1 polymer ?
#
loop_
_entity_poly.entity_id
_entity_poly.type
_entity_poly.pdbx_seq_one_letter_code
_entity_poly.pdbx_strand_id
1 'polypeptide(L)'
;MTTSRRYSGSETLEQPRHSLRGPIVLALAAALCAATPSSADTAARDAALCASLSSGAEEALSLGYTDAAVLLLDEALSFSPGDPDANYRRALLGLSRGEPLASAGARLETALAGGDFNLYRADDAKLLYASVRARTRHPSDALRIVSSLPASAEALYVETVARLALGDDYGAGAAVIASLGRYPADPRPLLAWLGAKERPSRSMGSAAVVAAGFAAADALKELDRNVLVALAPYAGSLDESRLLLREFRAAGGRSAAATVLALRYGLLGEERAVREMLSGDYEPTTGSLRSLYALLSSDAARASLADAFSAFSGSILQDDDVDGIPEAIARYEEGSLASWALDADQDGLPETEAAFLDGAPRRLSVTMGSTTLTLGYAPWPRVETAEFADAKGYRRYSLGPSFVSDPALSLRPLFGSSAAAPRFPERGSFPTEAGVASAAYGVERDEGGVFERAELSGGERAMSRWSDDFGARGRTVFASGVPADDRIDFDGDGRLEARRYWARGPEGLAVPSWIEADLDGDGRYEYREGLRPPYLKSWDYDGDGSVDMTLESAGDGGSVYRFPSRAGLGSGTTVRYAGGRLLSVAED
;
A
#
# COMPACT_ATOMS: atom_id res chain seq x y z
N MET A 1 -45.55 -35.80 -5.47
CA MET A 1 -47.02 -35.83 -5.28
C MET A 1 -47.51 -34.40 -5.16
N THR A 2 -48.30 -34.02 -6.13
CA THR A 2 -49.07 -32.78 -6.27
C THR A 2 -50.02 -32.56 -5.10
N THR A 3 -50.21 -31.30 -4.66
CA THR A 3 -51.53 -30.65 -4.69
C THR A 3 -51.40 -29.15 -4.45
N SER A 4 -51.87 -28.43 -5.46
CA SER A 4 -52.33 -27.04 -5.48
C SER A 4 -53.59 -26.85 -4.65
N ARG A 5 -53.84 -25.62 -4.18
CA ARG A 5 -55.18 -24.99 -4.19
C ARG A 5 -55.10 -23.47 -4.01
N ARG A 6 -55.64 -22.77 -5.01
CA ARG A 6 -56.13 -21.38 -4.91
C ARG A 6 -57.49 -21.39 -4.21
N TYR A 7 -57.81 -20.33 -3.49
CA TYR A 7 -59.19 -19.87 -3.31
C TYR A 7 -59.23 -18.35 -3.23
N SER A 8 -60.12 -17.76 -4.02
CA SER A 8 -60.49 -16.34 -4.06
C SER A 8 -61.87 -16.15 -3.43
N GLY A 9 -62.14 -14.94 -2.92
CA GLY A 9 -63.47 -14.42 -2.59
C GLY A 9 -63.38 -13.59 -1.31
N SER A 10 -63.23 -12.26 -1.36
CA SER A 10 -64.22 -11.20 -1.65
C SER A 10 -65.37 -11.14 -0.63
N GLU A 11 -65.28 -10.21 0.32
CA GLU A 11 -66.46 -9.49 0.85
C GLU A 11 -66.04 -8.13 1.45
N THR A 12 -66.69 -7.10 0.91
CA THR A 12 -66.83 -5.69 1.31
C THR A 12 -67.48 -5.57 2.70
N LEU A 13 -67.37 -4.52 3.53
CA LEU A 13 -67.55 -3.07 3.35
C LEU A 13 -67.35 -2.43 4.75
N GLU A 14 -66.83 -1.21 4.84
CA GLU A 14 -67.38 -0.08 5.62
C GLU A 14 -66.29 0.96 5.96
N GLN A 15 -66.43 2.13 5.36
CA GLN A 15 -65.88 3.38 5.88
C GLN A 15 -66.81 3.94 6.95
N PRO A 16 -66.26 4.71 7.89
CA PRO A 16 -66.88 5.97 8.26
C PRO A 16 -65.97 7.16 7.93
N ARG A 17 -66.58 8.13 7.25
CA ARG A 17 -66.09 9.50 7.06
C ARG A 17 -66.24 10.29 8.35
N HIS A 18 -65.38 11.30 8.52
CA HIS A 18 -65.59 12.65 9.09
C HIS A 18 -64.21 13.15 9.60
N SER A 19 -63.76 14.39 9.51
CA SER A 19 -64.13 15.60 8.78
C SER A 19 -63.10 16.68 9.19
N LEU A 20 -62.64 17.49 8.22
CA LEU A 20 -62.29 18.92 8.35
C LEU A 20 -61.46 19.42 9.55
N ARG A 21 -60.21 19.81 9.26
CA ARG A 21 -59.37 20.92 9.80
C ARG A 21 -57.93 20.60 9.39
N GLY A 22 -57.11 21.41 8.74
CA GLY A 22 -57.15 22.78 8.26
C GLY A 22 -55.81 23.04 7.53
N PRO A 23 -55.73 24.06 6.66
CA PRO A 23 -54.59 24.32 5.78
C PRO A 23 -53.47 25.03 6.54
N ILE A 24 -52.62 24.28 7.25
CA ILE A 24 -51.44 24.86 7.96
C ILE A 24 -50.13 24.12 7.64
N VAL A 25 -50.17 22.96 6.99
CA VAL A 25 -48.94 22.19 6.71
C VAL A 25 -48.19 22.65 5.44
N LEU A 26 -48.83 23.38 4.53
CA LEU A 26 -48.17 23.82 3.28
C LEU A 26 -47.42 25.16 3.35
N ALA A 27 -47.45 25.85 4.50
CA ALA A 27 -46.75 27.14 4.66
C ALA A 27 -45.40 27.03 5.41
N LEU A 28 -45.07 25.88 6.01
CA LEU A 28 -43.76 25.67 6.67
C LEU A 28 -42.70 25.02 5.74
N ALA A 29 -43.10 24.39 4.64
CA ALA A 29 -42.18 23.75 3.70
C ALA A 29 -41.58 24.71 2.65
N ALA A 30 -42.16 25.91 2.49
CA ALA A 30 -41.70 26.90 1.51
C ALA A 30 -40.82 28.02 2.11
N ALA A 31 -40.51 27.97 3.40
CA ALA A 31 -39.65 28.95 4.08
C ALA A 31 -38.29 28.39 4.55
N LEU A 32 -37.98 27.13 4.25
CA LEU A 32 -36.71 26.46 4.61
C LEU A 32 -35.78 26.18 3.42
N CYS A 33 -36.15 26.57 2.19
CA CYS A 33 -35.31 26.39 1.00
C CYS A 33 -34.56 27.67 0.57
N ALA A 34 -34.35 28.63 1.46
CA ALA A 34 -33.63 29.88 1.16
C ALA A 34 -32.54 30.23 2.19
N ALA A 35 -31.93 29.23 2.81
CA ALA A 35 -30.63 29.38 3.47
C ALA A 35 -29.78 28.17 3.10
N THR A 36 -28.89 28.34 2.12
CA THR A 36 -27.67 27.52 2.11
C THR A 36 -27.03 27.72 3.48
N PRO A 37 -26.90 26.70 4.34
CA PRO A 37 -26.20 26.89 5.61
C PRO A 37 -24.84 27.47 5.27
N SER A 38 -24.50 28.60 5.89
CA SER A 38 -23.17 29.18 5.71
C SER A 38 -22.14 28.11 6.06
N SER A 39 -21.01 28.06 5.37
CA SER A 39 -19.95 27.07 5.64
C SER A 39 -19.55 27.00 7.13
N ALA A 40 -19.67 28.11 7.85
CA ALA A 40 -19.44 28.20 9.29
C ALA A 40 -20.45 27.40 10.14
N ASP A 41 -21.71 27.29 9.71
CA ASP A 41 -22.78 26.57 10.43
C ASP A 41 -22.64 25.05 10.26
N THR A 42 -22.20 24.61 9.07
CA THR A 42 -21.84 23.22 8.81
C THR A 42 -20.61 22.80 9.61
N ALA A 43 -19.54 23.61 9.58
CA ALA A 43 -18.31 23.29 10.31
C ALA A 43 -18.52 23.24 11.84
N ALA A 44 -19.32 24.13 12.41
CA ALA A 44 -19.64 24.11 13.84
C ALA A 44 -20.45 22.86 14.23
N ARG A 45 -21.39 22.44 13.38
CA ARG A 45 -22.15 21.21 13.56
C ARG A 45 -21.26 19.98 13.47
N ASP A 46 -20.38 19.91 12.46
CA ASP A 46 -19.48 18.77 12.25
C ASP A 46 -18.48 18.64 13.40
N ALA A 47 -17.96 19.76 13.91
CA ALA A 47 -17.14 19.78 15.12
C ALA A 47 -17.90 19.28 16.37
N ALA A 48 -19.17 19.66 16.54
CA ALA A 48 -19.99 19.19 17.66
C ALA A 48 -20.30 17.68 17.56
N LEU A 49 -20.55 17.17 16.35
CA LEU A 49 -20.72 15.74 16.10
C LEU A 49 -19.44 14.96 16.39
N CYS A 50 -18.29 15.44 15.90
CA CYS A 50 -16.98 14.87 16.20
C CYS A 50 -16.74 14.78 17.71
N ALA A 51 -16.94 15.88 18.45
CA ALA A 51 -16.76 15.91 19.90
C ALA A 51 -17.69 14.92 20.64
N SER A 52 -18.96 14.83 20.23
CA SER A 52 -19.91 13.87 20.82
C SER A 52 -19.49 12.42 20.57
N LEU A 53 -19.03 12.11 19.35
CA LEU A 53 -18.60 10.76 18.98
C LEU A 53 -17.30 10.37 19.67
N SER A 54 -16.33 11.28 19.77
CA SER A 54 -15.10 11.10 20.53
C SER A 54 -15.38 10.85 22.01
N SER A 55 -16.32 11.58 22.62
CA SER A 55 -16.75 11.31 24.00
C SER A 55 -17.41 9.94 24.15
N GLY A 56 -18.23 9.53 23.18
CA GLY A 56 -18.83 8.19 23.17
C GLY A 56 -17.77 7.09 23.03
N ALA A 57 -16.69 7.33 22.28
CA ALA A 57 -15.58 6.41 22.17
C ALA A 57 -14.87 6.20 23.51
N GLU A 58 -14.65 7.25 24.31
CA GLU A 58 -14.07 7.12 25.64
C GLU A 58 -14.97 6.32 26.60
N GLU A 59 -16.28 6.52 26.55
CA GLU A 59 -17.22 5.73 27.34
C GLU A 59 -17.17 4.25 26.92
N ALA A 60 -17.16 3.97 25.61
CA ALA A 60 -17.02 2.62 25.10
C ALA A 60 -15.73 1.94 25.57
N LEU A 61 -14.61 2.66 25.60
CA LEU A 61 -13.33 2.15 26.12
C LEU A 61 -13.38 1.88 27.63
N SER A 62 -14.03 2.74 28.40
CA SER A 62 -14.20 2.52 29.84
C SER A 62 -14.99 1.24 30.16
N LEU A 63 -15.86 0.83 29.24
CA LEU A 63 -16.67 -0.40 29.31
C LEU A 63 -15.98 -1.61 28.66
N GLY A 64 -14.78 -1.43 28.08
CA GLY A 64 -14.02 -2.48 27.39
C GLY A 64 -14.43 -2.76 25.95
N TYR A 65 -15.30 -1.93 25.35
CA TYR A 65 -15.76 -2.09 23.96
C TYR A 65 -14.83 -1.39 22.97
N THR A 66 -13.65 -1.98 22.76
CA THR A 66 -12.60 -1.41 21.89
C THR A 66 -13.00 -1.30 20.43
N ASP A 67 -13.73 -2.28 19.86
CA ASP A 67 -14.21 -2.23 18.47
C ASP A 67 -15.20 -1.08 18.25
N ALA A 68 -16.13 -0.89 19.19
CA ALA A 68 -17.12 0.19 19.12
C ALA A 68 -16.45 1.56 19.21
N ALA A 69 -15.43 1.70 20.06
CA ALA A 69 -14.66 2.93 20.16
C ALA A 69 -13.93 3.29 18.85
N VAL A 70 -13.37 2.29 18.15
CA VAL A 70 -12.75 2.49 16.83
C VAL A 70 -13.78 3.01 15.82
N LEU A 71 -14.94 2.37 15.73
CA LEU A 71 -16.01 2.80 14.81
C LEU A 71 -16.49 4.23 15.11
N LEU A 72 -16.65 4.57 16.38
CA LEU A 72 -17.05 5.92 16.80
C LEU A 72 -15.99 6.97 16.44
N LEU A 73 -14.70 6.65 16.56
CA LEU A 73 -13.62 7.55 16.18
C LEU A 73 -13.50 7.69 14.66
N ASP A 74 -13.65 6.60 13.90
CA ASP A 74 -13.63 6.66 12.44
C ASP A 74 -14.82 7.47 11.91
N GLU A 75 -16.00 7.33 12.52
CA GLU A 75 -17.16 8.18 12.24
C GLU A 75 -16.90 9.64 12.63
N ALA A 76 -16.31 9.92 13.80
CA ALA A 76 -15.95 11.27 14.23
C ALA A 76 -15.03 11.96 13.22
N LEU A 77 -14.01 11.24 12.75
CA LEU A 77 -13.04 11.71 11.76
C LEU A 77 -13.66 11.89 10.37
N SER A 78 -14.79 11.25 10.06
CA SER A 78 -15.53 11.52 8.82
C SER A 78 -16.17 12.93 8.81
N PHE A 79 -16.52 13.46 9.98
CA PHE A 79 -17.04 14.83 10.15
C PHE A 79 -15.91 15.85 10.30
N SER A 80 -14.88 15.54 11.09
CA SER A 80 -13.73 16.42 11.30
C SER A 80 -12.41 15.65 11.14
N PRO A 81 -11.89 15.52 9.90
CA PRO A 81 -10.68 14.74 9.63
C PRO A 81 -9.42 15.24 10.35
N GLY A 82 -9.39 16.54 10.68
CA GLY A 82 -8.26 17.20 11.34
C GLY A 82 -8.36 17.27 12.87
N ASP A 83 -9.36 16.64 13.50
CA ASP A 83 -9.54 16.72 14.96
C ASP A 83 -8.33 16.11 15.71
N PRO A 84 -7.64 16.88 16.59
CA PRO A 84 -6.43 16.40 17.26
C PRO A 84 -6.67 15.23 18.22
N ASP A 85 -7.72 15.32 19.05
CA ASP A 85 -8.00 14.33 20.08
C ASP A 85 -8.46 13.00 19.47
N ALA A 86 -9.34 13.05 18.46
CA ALA A 86 -9.82 11.87 17.76
C ALA A 86 -8.69 11.16 17.01
N ASN A 87 -7.83 11.90 16.30
CA ASN A 87 -6.68 11.31 15.59
C ASN A 87 -5.67 10.69 16.56
N TYR A 88 -5.31 11.38 17.64
CA TYR A 88 -4.40 10.84 18.66
C TYR A 88 -4.96 9.56 19.28
N ARG A 89 -6.23 9.57 19.69
CA ARG A 89 -6.84 8.41 20.31
C ARG A 89 -6.94 7.23 19.35
N ARG A 90 -7.30 7.50 18.08
CA ARG A 90 -7.39 6.48 17.04
C ARG A 90 -6.03 5.87 16.71
N ALA A 91 -4.96 6.66 16.72
CA ALA A 91 -3.59 6.16 16.58
C ALA A 91 -3.20 5.26 17.76
N LEU A 92 -3.50 5.66 19.00
CA LEU A 92 -3.21 4.87 20.20
C LEU A 92 -3.94 3.51 20.17
N LEU A 93 -5.22 3.50 19.79
CA LEU A 93 -5.98 2.26 19.61
C LEU A 93 -5.48 1.41 18.43
N GLY A 94 -5.05 2.05 17.34
CA GLY A 94 -4.46 1.33 16.21
C GLY A 94 -3.21 0.56 16.64
N LEU A 95 -2.30 1.24 17.35
CA LEU A 95 -1.08 0.62 17.87
C LEU A 95 -1.36 -0.54 18.83
N SER A 96 -2.36 -0.41 19.72
CA SER A 96 -2.70 -1.49 20.65
C SER A 96 -3.34 -2.71 19.98
N ARG A 97 -3.86 -2.55 18.76
CA ARG A 97 -4.45 -3.60 17.92
C ARG A 97 -3.50 -4.18 16.88
N GLY A 98 -2.27 -3.67 16.80
CA GLY A 98 -1.29 -4.09 15.79
C GLY A 98 -1.59 -3.54 14.39
N GLU A 99 -2.25 -2.37 14.28
CA GLU A 99 -2.29 -1.65 13.01
C GLU A 99 -0.89 -1.13 12.63
N PRO A 100 -0.60 -0.95 11.32
CA PRO A 100 0.70 -0.47 10.86
C PRO A 100 1.10 0.87 11.49
N LEU A 101 2.39 1.02 11.80
CA LEU A 101 2.98 2.26 12.29
C LEU A 101 2.79 3.41 11.30
N ALA A 102 2.75 3.13 10.00
CA ALA A 102 2.41 4.10 8.95
C ALA A 102 1.08 4.82 9.23
N SER A 103 0.04 4.05 9.58
CA SER A 103 -1.29 4.59 9.87
C SER A 103 -1.29 5.44 11.14
N ALA A 104 -0.63 4.96 12.20
CA ALA A 104 -0.49 5.70 13.44
C ALA A 104 0.31 7.00 13.23
N GLY A 105 1.40 6.94 12.45
CA GLY A 105 2.24 8.08 12.10
C GLY A 105 1.46 9.18 11.36
N ALA A 106 0.71 8.81 10.31
CA ALA A 106 -0.11 9.75 9.55
C ALA A 106 -1.21 10.41 10.40
N ARG A 107 -1.86 9.65 11.30
CA ARG A 107 -2.85 10.19 12.24
C ARG A 107 -2.22 11.13 13.25
N LEU A 108 -1.06 10.79 13.80
CA LEU A 108 -0.34 11.65 14.75
C LEU A 108 0.15 12.94 14.11
N GLU A 109 0.63 12.87 12.86
CA GLU A 109 0.99 14.06 12.08
C GLU A 109 -0.23 14.97 11.88
N THR A 110 -1.37 14.39 11.49
CA THR A 110 -2.64 15.12 11.35
C THR A 110 -3.08 15.75 12.69
N ALA A 111 -2.98 15.00 13.79
CA ALA A 111 -3.34 15.50 15.12
C ALA A 111 -2.47 16.69 15.55
N LEU A 112 -1.16 16.59 15.35
CA LEU A 112 -0.21 17.65 15.71
C LEU A 112 -0.32 18.88 14.81
N ALA A 113 -0.79 18.72 13.57
CA ALA A 113 -1.09 19.83 12.67
C ALA A 113 -2.41 20.55 13.04
N GLY A 114 -3.39 19.84 13.61
CA GLY A 114 -4.68 20.40 14.05
C GLY A 114 -4.60 21.29 15.29
N GLY A 115 -3.50 21.21 16.06
CA GLY A 115 -3.15 22.19 17.09
C GLY A 115 -3.75 21.92 18.47
N ASP A 116 -4.99 22.36 18.70
CA ASP A 116 -5.57 22.48 20.05
C ASP A 116 -6.19 21.17 20.53
N PHE A 117 -5.47 20.47 21.41
CA PHE A 117 -5.98 19.30 22.14
C PHE A 117 -6.84 19.74 23.33
N ASN A 118 -8.03 19.14 23.47
CA ASN A 118 -8.97 19.41 24.55
C ASN A 118 -9.00 18.29 25.60
N LEU A 119 -8.87 17.04 25.16
CA LEU A 119 -8.93 15.86 26.02
C LEU A 119 -7.53 15.36 26.42
N TYR A 120 -6.58 15.49 25.51
CA TYR A 120 -5.23 14.96 25.67
C TYR A 120 -4.17 16.06 25.75
N ARG A 121 -2.94 15.70 26.14
CA ARG A 121 -1.81 16.63 26.10
C ARG A 121 -1.10 16.50 24.76
N ALA A 122 -0.83 17.64 24.12
CA ALA A 122 -0.02 17.68 22.90
C ALA A 122 1.36 17.01 23.08
N ASP A 123 1.95 17.10 24.27
CA ASP A 123 3.23 16.45 24.57
C ASP A 123 3.15 14.92 24.58
N ASP A 124 2.01 14.33 24.95
CA ASP A 124 1.80 12.87 24.89
C ASP A 124 1.69 12.42 23.43
N ALA A 125 1.01 13.20 22.58
CA ALA A 125 0.95 12.96 21.14
C ALA A 125 2.32 13.10 20.47
N LYS A 126 3.11 14.12 20.84
CA LYS A 126 4.50 14.29 20.37
C LYS A 126 5.39 13.14 20.79
N LEU A 127 5.27 12.67 22.03
CA LEU A 127 6.08 11.56 22.53
C LEU A 127 5.76 10.27 21.80
N LEU A 128 4.46 9.97 21.60
CA LEU A 128 4.03 8.83 20.82
C LEU A 128 4.52 8.93 19.36
N TYR A 129 4.41 10.10 18.75
CA TYR A 129 4.92 10.36 17.41
C TYR A 129 6.44 10.18 17.32
N ALA A 130 7.19 10.66 18.31
CA ALA A 130 8.64 10.43 18.36
C ALA A 130 9.00 8.94 18.48
N SER A 131 8.22 8.18 19.26
CA SER A 131 8.38 6.72 19.36
C SER A 131 8.14 6.03 18.01
N VAL A 132 7.09 6.42 17.28
CA VAL A 132 6.84 5.95 15.90
C VAL A 132 7.99 6.32 14.96
N ARG A 133 8.47 7.57 14.99
CA ARG A 133 9.57 8.03 14.12
C ARG A 133 10.90 7.33 14.43
N ALA A 134 11.18 7.02 15.70
CA ALA A 134 12.37 6.27 16.06
C ALA A 134 12.35 4.84 15.49
N ARG A 135 11.17 4.19 15.50
CA ARG A 135 10.97 2.83 14.98
C ARG A 135 10.85 2.76 13.46
N THR A 136 10.41 3.84 12.81
CA THR A 136 10.22 3.91 11.35
C THR A 136 11.43 4.52 10.64
N ARG A 137 12.64 4.28 11.14
CA ARG A 137 13.91 4.78 10.57
C ARG A 137 14.03 6.30 10.37
N HIS A 138 13.38 7.09 11.22
CA HIS A 138 13.54 8.55 11.29
C HIS A 138 14.12 9.03 12.64
N PRO A 139 15.30 8.53 13.05
CA PRO A 139 15.83 8.78 14.40
C PRO A 139 16.19 10.25 14.67
N SER A 140 16.63 11.00 13.66
CA SER A 140 16.93 12.43 13.80
C SER A 140 15.69 13.26 14.17
N ASP A 141 14.54 12.93 13.58
CA ASP A 141 13.27 13.59 13.91
C ASP A 141 12.81 13.23 15.31
N ALA A 142 12.91 11.94 15.68
CA ALA A 142 12.58 11.49 17.03
C ALA A 142 13.40 12.22 18.10
N LEU A 143 14.72 12.36 17.92
CA LEU A 143 15.58 13.09 18.86
C LEU A 143 15.22 14.58 18.94
N ARG A 144 14.95 15.22 17.80
CA ARG A 144 14.53 16.62 17.79
C ARG A 144 13.25 16.81 18.60
N ILE A 145 12.27 15.93 18.45
CA ILE A 145 11.01 15.99 19.20
C ILE A 145 11.28 15.75 20.70
N VAL A 146 11.93 14.66 21.07
CA VAL A 146 12.19 14.29 22.48
C VAL A 146 13.02 15.34 23.21
N SER A 147 13.97 16.00 22.54
CA SER A 147 14.79 17.06 23.15
C SER A 147 13.98 18.26 23.67
N SER A 148 12.75 18.45 23.16
CA SER A 148 11.83 19.51 23.58
C SER A 148 10.85 19.09 24.68
N LEU A 149 10.82 17.80 25.03
CA LEU A 149 9.87 17.22 25.98
C LEU A 149 10.50 17.07 27.38
N PRO A 150 9.69 17.08 28.45
CA PRO A 150 10.15 16.68 29.77
C PRO A 150 10.68 15.25 29.77
N ALA A 151 11.73 15.00 30.54
CA ALA A 151 12.26 13.65 30.71
C ALA A 151 11.19 12.73 31.34
N SER A 152 10.96 11.59 30.68
CA SER A 152 10.10 10.49 31.09
C SER A 152 10.77 9.16 30.76
N ALA A 153 10.26 8.05 31.29
CA ALA A 153 10.79 6.72 30.96
C ALA A 153 10.72 6.45 29.44
N GLU A 154 9.59 6.76 28.81
CA GLU A 154 9.41 6.61 27.37
C GLU A 154 10.30 7.57 26.57
N ALA A 155 10.45 8.83 27.00
CA ALA A 155 11.35 9.77 26.32
C ALA A 155 12.81 9.29 26.34
N LEU A 156 13.28 8.77 27.47
CA LEU A 156 14.64 8.21 27.57
C LEU A 156 14.80 6.93 26.74
N TYR A 157 13.76 6.09 26.67
CA TYR A 157 13.76 4.93 25.78
C TYR A 157 13.86 5.33 24.30
N VAL A 158 13.01 6.26 23.85
CA VAL A 158 13.04 6.78 22.47
C VAL A 158 14.38 7.45 22.17
N GLU A 159 14.94 8.21 23.12
CA GLU A 159 16.27 8.82 22.98
C GLU A 159 17.36 7.74 22.83
N THR A 160 17.34 6.68 23.64
CA THR A 160 18.30 5.58 23.53
C THR A 160 18.23 4.91 22.16
N VAL A 161 17.04 4.51 21.70
CA VAL A 161 16.86 3.85 20.40
C VAL A 161 17.31 4.76 19.25
N ALA A 162 16.87 6.01 19.24
CA ALA A 162 17.21 6.93 18.17
C ALA A 162 18.71 7.26 18.12
N ARG A 163 19.39 7.36 19.27
CA ARG A 163 20.85 7.54 19.31
C ARG A 163 21.60 6.29 18.83
N LEU A 164 21.12 5.09 19.17
CA LEU A 164 21.71 3.84 18.67
C LEU A 164 21.61 3.76 17.14
N ALA A 165 20.44 4.10 16.58
CA ALA A 165 20.22 4.13 15.13
C ALA A 165 21.14 5.15 14.40
N LEU A 166 21.52 6.24 15.07
CA LEU A 166 22.50 7.22 14.55
C LEU A 166 23.96 6.85 14.81
N GLY A 167 24.23 5.74 15.50
CA GLY A 167 25.58 5.33 15.89
C GLY A 167 26.19 6.11 17.06
N ASP A 168 25.41 6.92 17.79
CA ASP A 168 25.85 7.65 18.98
C ASP A 168 25.80 6.75 20.24
N ASP A 169 26.76 5.83 20.33
CA ASP A 169 26.87 4.89 21.46
C ASP A 169 27.02 5.59 22.83
N TYR A 170 27.74 6.73 22.86
CA TYR A 170 28.02 7.44 24.11
C TYR A 170 26.76 8.11 24.62
N GLY A 171 26.03 8.84 23.76
CA GLY A 171 24.77 9.46 24.14
C GLY A 171 23.71 8.42 24.49
N ALA A 172 23.64 7.31 23.76
CA ALA A 172 22.74 6.21 24.09
C ALA A 172 23.03 5.64 25.49
N GLY A 173 24.31 5.41 25.82
CA GLY A 173 24.71 4.94 27.16
C GLY A 173 24.39 5.95 28.27
N ALA A 174 24.55 7.24 28.01
CA ALA A 174 24.16 8.29 28.94
C ALA A 174 22.64 8.30 29.22
N ALA A 175 21.81 8.12 28.19
CA ALA A 175 20.36 7.99 28.32
C ALA A 175 19.97 6.73 29.13
N VAL A 176 20.65 5.60 28.95
CA VAL A 176 20.44 4.39 29.76
C VAL A 176 20.75 4.64 31.24
N ILE A 177 21.90 5.25 31.55
CA ILE A 177 22.26 5.57 32.94
C ILE A 177 21.25 6.52 33.56
N ALA A 178 20.80 7.54 32.82
CA ALA A 178 19.75 8.44 33.26
C ALA A 178 18.42 7.71 33.52
N SER A 179 18.07 6.74 32.66
CA SER A 179 16.88 5.91 32.84
C SER A 179 16.97 5.05 34.08
N LEU A 180 18.04 4.27 34.25
CA LEU A 180 18.23 3.43 35.44
C LEU A 180 18.23 4.24 36.75
N GLY A 181 18.72 5.48 36.72
CA GLY A 181 18.71 6.38 37.88
C GLY A 181 17.34 6.99 38.19
N ARG A 182 16.53 7.36 37.19
CA ARG A 182 15.24 8.04 37.38
C ARG A 182 14.04 7.09 37.39
N TYR A 183 14.13 6.04 36.58
CA TYR A 183 13.10 5.05 36.30
C TYR A 183 13.71 3.63 36.41
N PRO A 184 14.10 3.20 37.63
CA PRO A 184 14.80 1.91 37.84
C PRO A 184 13.98 0.67 37.46
N ALA A 185 12.68 0.84 37.18
CA ALA A 185 11.77 -0.21 36.73
C ALA A 185 11.55 -0.22 35.20
N ASP A 186 12.34 0.50 34.40
CA ASP A 186 12.27 0.43 32.94
C ASP A 186 13.49 -0.33 32.37
N PRO A 187 13.33 -1.62 31.99
CA PRO A 187 14.43 -2.41 31.42
C PRO A 187 14.73 -2.04 29.96
N ARG A 188 13.81 -1.37 29.25
CA ARG A 188 13.84 -1.25 27.78
C ARG A 188 15.07 -0.50 27.27
N PRO A 189 15.50 0.63 27.85
CA PRO A 189 16.71 1.31 27.38
C PRO A 189 17.97 0.46 27.55
N LEU A 190 18.09 -0.27 28.67
CA LEU A 190 19.22 -1.16 28.93
C LEU A 190 19.24 -2.31 27.93
N LEU A 191 18.08 -2.94 27.67
CA LEU A 191 17.95 -4.03 26.71
C LEU A 191 18.30 -3.59 25.29
N ALA A 192 17.76 -2.45 24.83
CA ALA A 192 18.09 -1.90 23.51
C ALA A 192 19.59 -1.66 23.37
N TRP A 193 20.22 -1.07 24.40
CA TRP A 193 21.66 -0.82 24.37
C TRP A 193 22.50 -2.11 24.37
N LEU A 194 22.19 -3.08 25.24
CA LEU A 194 22.94 -4.35 25.32
C LEU A 194 22.73 -5.23 24.08
N GLY A 195 21.52 -5.22 23.51
CA GLY A 195 21.12 -6.02 22.35
C GLY A 195 21.73 -5.55 21.04
N ALA A 196 21.79 -4.23 20.81
CA ALA A 196 22.21 -3.65 19.54
C ALA A 196 23.59 -4.14 19.05
N LYS A 197 24.55 -4.34 19.95
CA LYS A 197 25.85 -4.96 19.64
C LYS A 197 26.62 -5.36 20.90
N GLU A 198 27.37 -6.45 20.80
CA GLU A 198 28.35 -6.84 21.81
C GLU A 198 29.50 -5.82 21.84
N ARG A 199 29.76 -5.19 23.00
CA ARG A 199 30.79 -4.16 23.17
C ARG A 199 31.94 -4.64 24.06
N PRO A 200 33.18 -4.17 23.84
CA PRO A 200 34.25 -4.44 24.78
C PRO A 200 33.91 -3.88 26.16
N SER A 201 33.73 -4.77 27.14
CA SER A 201 33.35 -4.44 28.53
C SER A 201 34.33 -3.50 29.24
N ARG A 202 35.55 -3.33 28.70
CA ARG A 202 36.61 -2.48 29.25
C ARG A 202 36.68 -1.07 28.66
N SER A 203 35.84 -0.72 27.69
CA SER A 203 35.75 0.67 27.22
C SER A 203 35.11 1.53 28.32
N MET A 204 35.64 2.72 28.61
CA MET A 204 35.24 3.52 29.78
C MET A 204 33.74 3.86 29.79
N GLY A 205 33.14 4.14 28.62
CA GLY A 205 31.70 4.40 28.49
C GLY A 205 30.84 3.13 28.62
N SER A 206 31.26 2.01 28.04
CA SER A 206 30.53 0.74 28.11
C SER A 206 30.57 0.11 29.51
N ALA A 207 31.69 0.26 30.23
CA ALA A 207 31.86 -0.29 31.57
C ALA A 207 30.84 0.29 32.58
N ALA A 208 30.55 1.60 32.48
CA ALA A 208 29.59 2.26 33.37
C ALA A 208 28.16 1.74 33.16
N VAL A 209 27.72 1.59 31.91
CA VAL A 209 26.39 1.05 31.58
C VAL A 209 26.25 -0.40 32.04
N VAL A 210 27.25 -1.24 31.74
CA VAL A 210 27.27 -2.65 32.15
C VAL A 210 27.22 -2.78 33.67
N ALA A 211 28.05 -2.02 34.40
CA ALA A 211 28.05 -2.04 35.87
C ALA A 211 26.69 -1.61 36.45
N ALA A 212 26.08 -0.56 35.88
CA ALA A 212 24.74 -0.13 36.27
C ALA A 212 23.68 -1.21 35.97
N GLY A 213 23.80 -1.90 34.83
CA GLY A 213 22.92 -3.01 34.46
C GLY A 213 23.00 -4.19 35.43
N PHE A 214 24.21 -4.61 35.80
CA PHE A 214 24.40 -5.64 36.83
C PHE A 214 23.86 -5.21 38.21
N ALA A 215 24.05 -3.95 38.60
CA ALA A 215 23.50 -3.43 39.86
C ALA A 215 21.96 -3.41 39.87
N ALA A 216 21.33 -3.24 38.71
CA ALA A 216 19.88 -3.23 38.56
C ALA A 216 19.28 -4.61 38.21
N ALA A 217 20.10 -5.64 37.94
CA ALA A 217 19.65 -6.90 37.35
C ALA A 217 18.57 -7.61 38.17
N ASP A 218 18.69 -7.64 39.51
CA ASP A 218 17.71 -8.30 40.38
C ASP A 218 16.33 -7.63 40.35
N ALA A 219 16.27 -6.31 40.18
CA ALA A 219 15.01 -5.59 40.05
C ALA A 219 14.42 -5.75 38.64
N LEU A 220 15.28 -5.65 37.62
CA LEU A 220 14.83 -5.68 36.23
C LEU A 220 14.39 -7.08 35.77
N LYS A 221 15.00 -8.16 36.27
CA LYS A 221 14.65 -9.53 35.87
C LYS A 221 13.23 -9.95 36.25
N GLU A 222 12.63 -9.31 37.26
CA GLU A 222 11.23 -9.54 37.64
C GLU A 222 10.26 -8.90 36.63
N LEU A 223 10.71 -7.86 35.91
CA LEU A 223 9.93 -7.16 34.89
C LEU A 223 10.17 -7.74 33.50
N ASP A 224 11.44 -7.92 33.13
CA ASP A 224 11.86 -8.55 31.89
C ASP A 224 13.11 -9.42 32.11
N ARG A 225 12.92 -10.75 32.03
CA ARG A 225 13.99 -11.73 32.23
C ARG A 225 15.04 -11.73 31.13
N ASN A 226 14.78 -11.12 29.97
CA ASN A 226 15.76 -11.00 28.89
C ASN A 226 17.01 -10.21 29.31
N VAL A 227 16.92 -9.41 30.37
CA VAL A 227 18.07 -8.71 30.95
C VAL A 227 19.18 -9.69 31.33
N LEU A 228 18.84 -10.90 31.81
CA LEU A 228 19.82 -11.94 32.15
C LEU A 228 20.57 -12.44 30.91
N VAL A 229 19.86 -12.61 29.78
CA VAL A 229 20.45 -13.04 28.50
C VAL A 229 21.34 -11.94 27.94
N ALA A 230 20.88 -10.69 27.99
CA ALA A 230 21.59 -9.52 27.48
C ALA A 230 22.87 -9.19 28.29
N LEU A 231 22.88 -9.44 29.61
CA LEU A 231 24.04 -9.23 30.47
C LEU A 231 25.06 -10.37 30.43
N ALA A 232 24.66 -11.59 30.04
CA ALA A 232 25.54 -12.76 30.07
C ALA A 232 26.89 -12.60 29.32
N PRO A 233 26.96 -11.94 28.15
CA PRO A 233 28.24 -11.66 27.47
C PRO A 233 29.18 -10.74 28.24
N TYR A 234 28.64 -9.93 29.15
CA TYR A 234 29.37 -8.90 29.88
C TYR A 234 29.76 -9.33 31.30
N ALA A 235 29.41 -10.54 31.71
CA ALA A 235 29.74 -11.08 33.03
C ALA A 235 31.27 -11.15 33.25
N GLY A 236 31.69 -11.01 34.51
CA GLY A 236 33.12 -10.99 34.87
C GLY A 236 33.79 -12.36 34.74
N SER A 237 33.01 -13.42 34.65
CA SER A 237 33.50 -14.80 34.51
C SER A 237 32.53 -15.69 33.72
N LEU A 238 33.06 -16.80 33.17
CA LEU A 238 32.25 -17.80 32.47
C LEU A 238 31.17 -18.44 33.37
N ASP A 239 31.46 -18.63 34.65
CA ASP A 239 30.51 -19.23 35.59
C ASP A 239 29.35 -18.29 35.91
N GLU A 240 29.61 -16.98 35.93
CA GLU A 240 28.58 -15.96 36.06
C GLU A 240 27.70 -15.88 34.80
N SER A 241 28.29 -15.89 33.59
CA SER A 241 27.52 -16.00 32.34
C SER A 241 26.60 -17.25 32.35
N ARG A 242 27.12 -18.38 32.83
CA ARG A 242 26.37 -19.63 32.95
C ARG A 242 25.24 -19.53 33.97
N LEU A 243 25.47 -18.85 35.10
CA LEU A 243 24.46 -18.66 36.14
C LEU A 243 23.27 -17.86 35.61
N LEU A 244 23.52 -16.72 34.96
CA LEU A 244 22.48 -15.86 34.38
C LEU A 244 21.60 -16.63 33.38
N LEU A 245 22.23 -17.39 32.48
CA LEU A 245 21.51 -18.20 31.50
C LEU A 245 20.75 -19.36 32.15
N ARG A 246 21.30 -20.01 33.18
CA ARG A 246 20.58 -21.06 33.93
C ARG A 246 19.35 -20.50 34.61
N GLU A 247 19.44 -19.32 35.22
CA GLU A 247 18.30 -18.66 35.85
C GLU A 247 17.20 -18.32 34.84
N PHE A 248 17.56 -17.71 33.70
CA PHE A 248 16.64 -17.44 32.60
C PHE A 248 15.92 -18.71 32.12
N ARG A 249 16.68 -19.80 31.93
CA ARG A 249 16.14 -21.06 31.41
C ARG A 249 15.34 -21.85 32.45
N ALA A 250 15.73 -21.80 33.73
CA ALA A 250 14.99 -22.43 34.82
C ALA A 250 13.59 -21.82 35.00
N ALA A 251 13.43 -20.56 34.61
CA ALA A 251 12.15 -19.88 34.56
C ALA A 251 11.28 -20.24 33.34
N GLY A 252 11.76 -21.11 32.46
CA GLY A 252 11.09 -21.45 31.20
C GLY A 252 11.39 -20.48 30.05
N GLY A 253 12.32 -19.52 30.22
CA GLY A 253 12.74 -18.61 29.16
C GLY A 253 13.37 -19.34 27.98
N ARG A 254 12.94 -18.99 26.75
CA ARG A 254 13.47 -19.49 25.48
C ARG A 254 13.65 -18.32 24.52
N SER A 255 14.81 -18.24 23.88
CA SER A 255 15.09 -17.28 22.81
C SER A 255 16.28 -17.74 21.99
N ALA A 256 16.36 -17.30 20.73
CA ALA A 256 17.47 -17.65 19.84
C ALA A 256 18.84 -17.23 20.42
N ALA A 257 18.91 -16.02 21.00
CA ALA A 257 20.09 -15.51 21.67
C ALA A 257 20.51 -16.39 22.87
N ALA A 258 19.55 -16.81 23.71
CA ALA A 258 19.84 -17.70 24.84
C ALA A 258 20.35 -19.07 24.39
N THR A 259 19.83 -19.62 23.30
CA THR A 259 20.30 -20.90 22.71
C THR A 259 21.74 -20.79 22.20
N VAL A 260 22.06 -19.73 21.46
CA VAL A 260 23.42 -19.47 20.96
C VAL A 260 24.40 -19.30 22.12
N LEU A 261 24.06 -18.49 23.13
CA LEU A 261 24.91 -18.26 24.29
C LEU A 261 25.06 -19.52 25.16
N ALA A 262 24.00 -20.32 25.32
CA ALA A 262 24.06 -21.58 26.06
C ALA A 262 25.00 -22.59 25.39
N LEU A 263 25.01 -22.67 24.05
CA LEU A 263 25.99 -23.46 23.31
C LEU A 263 27.40 -22.88 23.48
N ARG A 264 27.57 -21.56 23.28
CA ARG A 264 28.86 -20.84 23.39
C ARG A 264 29.53 -21.08 24.75
N TYR A 265 28.76 -21.09 25.83
CA TYR A 265 29.27 -21.29 27.20
C TYR A 265 29.22 -22.74 27.69
N GLY A 266 28.86 -23.70 26.84
CA GLY A 266 28.88 -25.13 27.16
C GLY A 266 27.79 -25.58 28.15
N LEU A 267 26.67 -24.84 28.23
CA LEU A 267 25.46 -25.29 28.93
C LEU A 267 24.63 -26.27 28.11
N LEU A 268 24.85 -26.29 26.80
CA LEU A 268 24.04 -27.02 25.84
C LEU A 268 24.96 -27.70 24.81
N GLY A 269 24.64 -28.93 24.42
CA GLY A 269 25.34 -29.65 23.35
C GLY A 269 24.80 -29.28 21.97
N GLU A 270 25.61 -29.46 20.93
CA GLU A 270 25.31 -29.06 19.54
C GLU A 270 23.96 -29.59 19.03
N GLU A 271 23.66 -30.88 19.20
CA GLU A 271 22.41 -31.51 18.74
C GLU A 271 21.17 -30.85 19.38
N ARG A 272 21.25 -30.57 20.69
CA ARG A 272 20.17 -29.91 21.41
C ARG A 272 20.02 -28.45 20.96
N ALA A 273 21.11 -27.79 20.58
CA ALA A 273 21.08 -26.39 20.13
C ALA A 273 20.35 -26.27 18.80
N VAL A 274 20.65 -27.18 17.87
CA VAL A 274 19.96 -27.29 16.58
C VAL A 274 18.47 -27.52 16.79
N ARG A 275 18.11 -28.50 17.63
CA ARG A 275 16.70 -28.82 17.90
C ARG A 275 15.94 -27.67 18.55
N GLU A 276 16.55 -26.98 19.51
CA GLU A 276 15.94 -25.85 20.19
C GLU A 276 15.78 -24.65 19.25
N MET A 277 16.78 -24.38 18.40
CA MET A 277 16.75 -23.30 17.41
C MET A 277 15.63 -23.45 16.37
N LEU A 278 15.32 -24.68 15.98
CA LEU A 278 14.31 -24.99 14.96
C LEU A 278 13.03 -25.59 15.55
N SER A 279 12.78 -25.35 16.84
CA SER A 279 11.65 -25.94 17.59
C SER A 279 10.29 -25.29 17.28
N GLY A 280 10.28 -24.03 16.84
CA GLY A 280 9.08 -23.20 16.72
C GLY A 280 8.65 -22.49 18.01
N ASP A 281 9.39 -22.65 19.12
CA ASP A 281 9.08 -21.95 20.38
C ASP A 281 9.34 -20.43 20.33
N TYR A 282 10.20 -20.01 19.40
CA TYR A 282 10.54 -18.63 19.12
C TYR A 282 10.95 -18.51 17.64
N GLU A 283 10.92 -17.29 17.11
CA GLU A 283 11.37 -17.03 15.74
C GLU A 283 12.89 -16.75 15.72
N PRO A 284 13.69 -17.58 15.03
CA PRO A 284 15.11 -17.32 14.90
C PRO A 284 15.38 -16.17 13.92
N THR A 285 16.43 -15.40 14.19
CA THR A 285 16.96 -14.43 13.23
C THR A 285 18.00 -15.05 12.31
N THR A 286 18.21 -14.49 11.12
CA THR A 286 19.29 -14.88 10.21
C THR A 286 20.66 -14.83 10.91
N GLY A 287 20.89 -13.79 11.71
CA GLY A 287 22.10 -13.63 12.53
C GLY A 287 22.27 -14.73 13.58
N SER A 288 21.18 -15.15 14.24
CA SER A 288 21.22 -16.23 15.24
C SER A 288 21.55 -17.59 14.62
N LEU A 289 21.02 -17.90 13.42
CA LEU A 289 21.30 -19.13 12.69
C LEU A 289 22.74 -19.17 12.16
N ARG A 290 23.23 -18.04 11.63
CA ARG A 290 24.64 -17.91 11.23
C ARG A 290 25.58 -18.09 12.44
N SER A 291 25.22 -17.50 13.58
CA SER A 291 25.97 -17.63 14.83
C SER A 291 25.99 -19.07 15.35
N LEU A 292 24.85 -19.76 15.31
CA LEU A 292 24.75 -21.18 15.65
C LEU A 292 25.66 -22.01 14.74
N TYR A 293 25.53 -21.86 13.42
CA TYR A 293 26.33 -22.59 12.43
C TYR A 293 27.85 -22.39 12.65
N ALA A 294 28.27 -21.17 12.97
CA ALA A 294 29.67 -20.85 13.25
C ALA A 294 30.20 -21.52 14.53
N LEU A 295 29.35 -21.77 15.53
CA LEU A 295 29.71 -22.46 16.78
C LEU A 295 29.76 -23.98 16.62
N LEU A 296 29.16 -24.57 15.58
CA LEU A 296 29.22 -26.01 15.33
C LEU A 296 30.64 -26.44 14.93
N SER A 297 31.21 -27.33 15.73
CA SER A 297 32.62 -27.72 15.67
C SER A 297 32.96 -28.72 14.56
N SER A 298 31.99 -29.51 14.09
CA SER A 298 32.19 -30.57 13.10
C SER A 298 31.29 -30.44 11.88
N ASP A 299 31.74 -30.97 10.74
CA ASP A 299 30.93 -31.05 9.52
C ASP A 299 29.69 -31.92 9.71
N ALA A 300 29.76 -32.94 10.57
CA ALA A 300 28.61 -33.78 10.94
C ALA A 300 27.53 -32.98 11.67
N ALA A 301 27.92 -32.08 12.59
CA ALA A 301 26.97 -31.21 13.28
C ALA A 301 26.36 -30.17 12.33
N ARG A 302 27.15 -29.63 11.39
CA ARG A 302 26.66 -28.71 10.35
C ARG A 302 25.69 -29.39 9.39
N ALA A 303 25.96 -30.64 9.02
CA ALA A 303 25.03 -31.46 8.24
C ALA A 303 23.73 -31.72 9.01
N SER A 304 23.83 -32.06 10.31
CA SER A 304 22.66 -32.25 11.18
C SER A 304 21.78 -30.99 11.26
N LEU A 305 22.35 -29.79 11.27
CA LEU A 305 21.59 -28.54 11.17
C LEU A 305 20.89 -28.38 9.82
N ALA A 306 21.57 -28.69 8.70
CA ALA A 306 20.94 -28.63 7.38
C ALA A 306 19.79 -29.66 7.24
N ASP A 307 19.97 -30.87 7.76
CA ASP A 307 18.96 -31.92 7.76
C ASP A 307 17.76 -31.52 8.64
N ALA A 308 18.00 -30.98 9.84
CA ALA A 308 16.93 -30.47 10.70
C ALA A 308 16.17 -29.31 10.03
N PHE A 309 16.88 -28.45 9.31
CA PHE A 309 16.26 -27.36 8.56
C PHE A 309 15.38 -27.87 7.42
N SER A 310 15.73 -28.99 6.77
CA SER A 310 14.90 -29.58 5.71
C SER A 310 13.49 -30.00 6.16
N ALA A 311 13.27 -30.16 7.48
CA ALA A 311 11.95 -30.42 8.06
C ALA A 311 11.34 -29.21 8.77
N PHE A 312 12.04 -28.07 8.79
CA PHE A 312 11.61 -26.87 9.52
C PHE A 312 10.42 -26.20 8.80
N SER A 313 9.40 -25.84 9.58
CA SER A 313 8.30 -24.99 9.14
C SER A 313 8.12 -23.86 10.14
N GLY A 314 8.18 -22.62 9.68
CA GLY A 314 8.14 -21.43 10.54
C GLY A 314 8.76 -20.20 9.90
N SER A 315 8.80 -19.10 10.65
CA SER A 315 9.38 -17.83 10.22
C SER A 315 10.86 -17.74 10.58
N ILE A 316 11.63 -17.02 9.75
CA ILE A 316 12.98 -16.55 10.03
C ILE A 316 13.02 -15.06 9.79
N LEU A 317 13.52 -14.34 10.78
CA LEU A 317 13.55 -12.88 10.81
C LEU A 317 14.91 -12.35 10.34
N GLN A 318 14.92 -11.27 9.58
CA GLN A 318 16.09 -10.43 9.36
C GLN A 318 15.88 -9.15 10.16
N ASP A 319 16.83 -8.89 11.06
CA ASP A 319 16.91 -7.75 11.97
C ASP A 319 18.38 -7.30 11.92
N ASP A 320 18.71 -6.53 10.89
CA ASP A 320 20.10 -6.21 10.54
C ASP A 320 20.69 -5.13 11.47
N ASP A 321 19.86 -4.23 11.98
CA ASP A 321 20.26 -3.19 12.95
C ASP A 321 20.08 -3.60 14.43
N VAL A 322 19.45 -4.76 14.68
CA VAL A 322 19.32 -5.40 16.01
C VAL A 322 18.55 -4.51 16.98
N ASP A 323 17.57 -3.78 16.47
CA ASP A 323 16.66 -2.95 17.27
C ASP A 323 15.43 -3.73 17.80
N GLY A 324 15.29 -4.99 17.36
CA GLY A 324 14.22 -5.90 17.73
C GLY A 324 12.98 -5.82 16.84
N ILE A 325 13.02 -5.02 15.76
CA ILE A 325 11.97 -4.90 14.75
C ILE A 325 12.53 -5.43 13.42
N PRO A 326 12.08 -6.59 12.94
CA PRO A 326 12.68 -7.20 11.75
C PRO A 326 12.33 -6.40 10.49
N GLU A 327 13.32 -6.11 9.64
CA GLU A 327 13.07 -5.52 8.32
C GLU A 327 12.55 -6.55 7.32
N ALA A 328 12.85 -7.83 7.52
CA ALA A 328 12.33 -8.87 6.63
C ALA A 328 11.92 -10.15 7.36
N ILE A 329 10.87 -10.78 6.84
CA ILE A 329 10.32 -12.02 7.38
C ILE A 329 10.23 -13.04 6.24
N ALA A 330 10.96 -14.14 6.36
CA ALA A 330 10.85 -15.28 5.45
C ALA A 330 10.10 -16.43 6.14
N ARG A 331 9.09 -17.00 5.49
CA ARG A 331 8.39 -18.21 5.96
C ARG A 331 8.84 -19.42 5.16
N TYR A 332 9.03 -20.51 5.88
CA TYR A 332 9.44 -21.80 5.33
C TYR A 332 8.39 -22.86 5.63
N GLU A 333 8.21 -23.77 4.67
CA GLU A 333 7.41 -24.99 4.78
C GLU A 333 8.29 -26.17 4.38
N GLU A 334 8.51 -27.10 5.31
CA GLU A 334 9.39 -28.27 5.11
C GLU A 334 10.75 -27.89 4.48
N GLY A 335 11.40 -26.88 5.09
CA GLY A 335 12.70 -26.35 4.68
C GLY A 335 12.72 -25.53 3.39
N SER A 336 11.60 -25.44 2.67
CA SER A 336 11.48 -24.69 1.43
C SER A 336 10.89 -23.30 1.70
N LEU A 337 11.43 -22.26 1.04
CA LEU A 337 10.86 -20.92 1.09
C LEU A 337 9.42 -20.94 0.55
N ALA A 338 8.49 -20.35 1.30
CA ALA A 338 7.08 -20.24 0.94
C ALA A 338 6.68 -18.77 0.69
N SER A 339 7.09 -17.86 1.58
CA SER A 339 6.87 -16.42 1.41
C SER A 339 8.01 -15.59 1.98
N TRP A 340 8.14 -14.35 1.51
CA TRP A 340 9.06 -13.37 2.05
C TRP A 340 8.45 -11.98 1.96
N ALA A 341 8.58 -11.19 3.02
CA ALA A 341 8.16 -9.80 3.07
C ALA A 341 9.32 -8.95 3.58
N LEU A 342 9.54 -7.80 2.96
CA LEU A 342 10.50 -6.77 3.35
C LEU A 342 9.71 -5.49 3.63
N ASP A 343 9.85 -5.01 4.86
CA ASP A 343 9.37 -3.76 5.42
C ASP A 343 10.62 -2.95 5.80
N ALA A 344 11.21 -2.30 4.80
CA ALA A 344 12.52 -1.70 4.91
C ALA A 344 12.51 -0.42 5.76
N ASP A 345 11.38 0.27 5.87
CA ASP A 345 11.21 1.42 6.77
C ASP A 345 10.51 1.08 8.09
N GLN A 346 10.19 -0.20 8.33
CA GLN A 346 9.60 -0.74 9.55
C GLN A 346 8.25 -0.07 9.91
N ASP A 347 7.48 0.34 8.91
CA ASP A 347 6.21 1.01 9.09
C ASP A 347 5.00 0.06 9.23
N GLY A 348 5.23 -1.25 9.09
CA GLY A 348 4.22 -2.30 9.13
C GLY A 348 3.53 -2.58 7.78
N LEU A 349 3.95 -1.92 6.69
CA LEU A 349 3.49 -2.12 5.33
C LEU A 349 4.68 -2.54 4.44
N PRO A 350 4.85 -3.84 4.15
CA PRO A 350 5.97 -4.31 3.35
C PRO A 350 6.03 -3.64 1.96
N GLU A 351 7.16 -3.03 1.61
CA GLU A 351 7.34 -2.47 0.26
C GLU A 351 7.71 -3.56 -0.74
N THR A 352 8.06 -4.77 -0.29
CA THR A 352 8.28 -5.90 -1.17
C THR A 352 7.76 -7.20 -0.57
N GLU A 353 6.99 -7.94 -1.36
CA GLU A 353 6.45 -9.25 -0.98
C GLU A 353 6.70 -10.27 -2.09
N ALA A 354 7.14 -11.47 -1.72
CA ALA A 354 7.40 -12.56 -2.65
C ALA A 354 6.70 -13.83 -2.20
N ALA A 355 6.09 -14.53 -3.16
CA ALA A 355 5.54 -15.87 -2.99
C ALA A 355 6.39 -16.87 -3.78
N PHE A 356 6.63 -18.02 -3.15
CA PHE A 356 7.50 -19.06 -3.67
C PHE A 356 6.70 -20.34 -3.94
N LEU A 357 7.18 -21.14 -4.88
CA LEU A 357 6.72 -22.50 -5.15
C LEU A 357 7.96 -23.40 -5.21
N ASP A 358 8.00 -24.43 -4.37
CA ASP A 358 9.15 -25.33 -4.22
C ASP A 358 10.49 -24.60 -4.01
N GLY A 359 10.46 -23.52 -3.22
CA GLY A 359 11.63 -22.69 -2.93
C GLY A 359 12.05 -21.72 -4.04
N ALA A 360 11.37 -21.70 -5.18
CA ALA A 360 11.63 -20.77 -6.28
C ALA A 360 10.57 -19.64 -6.32
N PRO A 361 10.95 -18.37 -6.56
CA PRO A 361 9.98 -17.29 -6.66
C PRO A 361 8.99 -17.51 -7.81
N ARG A 362 7.70 -17.34 -7.51
CA ARG A 362 6.58 -17.44 -8.46
C ARG A 362 5.92 -16.08 -8.70
N ARG A 363 5.85 -15.26 -7.65
CA ARG A 363 5.30 -13.89 -7.70
C ARG A 363 6.12 -12.97 -6.82
N LEU A 364 6.34 -11.74 -7.28
CA LEU A 364 6.98 -10.66 -6.53
C LEU A 364 6.15 -9.39 -6.71
N SER A 365 5.77 -8.74 -5.62
CA SER A 365 5.10 -7.45 -5.59
C SER A 365 6.03 -6.43 -4.95
N VAL A 366 6.14 -5.24 -5.53
CA VAL A 366 7.00 -4.16 -5.05
C VAL A 366 6.21 -2.86 -5.10
N THR A 367 6.11 -2.16 -3.98
CA THR A 367 5.50 -0.83 -3.90
C THR A 367 6.59 0.24 -4.04
N MET A 368 6.42 1.14 -5.00
CA MET A 368 7.33 2.25 -5.31
C MET A 368 6.53 3.55 -5.36
N GLY A 369 6.44 4.24 -4.22
CA GLY A 369 5.57 5.41 -4.07
C GLY A 369 4.11 5.03 -4.31
N SER A 370 3.46 5.64 -5.29
CA SER A 370 2.05 5.35 -5.64
C SER A 370 1.86 4.23 -6.65
N THR A 371 2.94 3.58 -7.11
CA THR A 371 2.90 2.54 -8.13
C THR A 371 3.33 1.20 -7.55
N THR A 372 2.57 0.15 -7.82
CA THR A 372 2.92 -1.23 -7.48
C THR A 372 3.37 -1.97 -8.73
N LEU A 373 4.55 -2.59 -8.69
CA LEU A 373 5.05 -3.50 -9.70
C LEU A 373 4.82 -4.95 -9.24
N THR A 374 4.06 -5.73 -9.99
CA THR A 374 3.91 -7.17 -9.78
C THR A 374 4.57 -7.97 -10.89
N LEU A 375 5.57 -8.77 -10.57
CA LEU A 375 6.23 -9.71 -11.46
C LEU A 375 5.71 -11.12 -11.23
N GLY A 376 5.28 -11.78 -12.30
CA GLY A 376 4.96 -13.21 -12.33
C GLY A 376 6.07 -13.96 -13.06
N TYR A 377 6.61 -14.99 -12.41
CA TYR A 377 7.72 -15.78 -12.95
C TYR A 377 7.21 -17.12 -13.45
N ALA A 378 7.67 -17.57 -14.62
CA ALA A 378 7.47 -18.94 -15.09
C ALA A 378 8.51 -19.88 -14.42
N PRO A 379 9.49 -20.54 -15.07
CA PRO A 379 10.63 -21.04 -14.31
C PRO A 379 11.51 -19.85 -13.93
N TRP A 380 11.66 -19.58 -12.63
CA TRP A 380 12.60 -18.60 -12.10
C TRP A 380 13.99 -18.79 -12.76
N PRO A 381 14.67 -17.73 -13.23
CA PRO A 381 14.36 -16.29 -13.07
C PRO A 381 13.63 -15.65 -14.27
N ARG A 382 12.87 -16.42 -15.05
CA ARG A 382 12.20 -15.90 -16.26
C ARG A 382 10.88 -15.23 -15.89
N VAL A 383 10.77 -13.94 -16.20
CA VAL A 383 9.54 -13.16 -16.01
C VAL A 383 8.57 -13.48 -17.16
N GLU A 384 7.35 -13.87 -16.81
CA GLU A 384 6.24 -14.16 -17.72
C GLU A 384 5.29 -12.97 -17.83
N THR A 385 5.03 -12.31 -16.71
CA THR A 385 4.15 -11.14 -16.64
C THR A 385 4.76 -10.05 -15.78
N ALA A 386 4.56 -8.80 -16.16
CA ALA A 386 4.91 -7.64 -15.36
C ALA A 386 3.75 -6.66 -15.36
N GLU A 387 3.24 -6.30 -14.19
CA GLU A 387 2.09 -5.41 -14.03
C GLU A 387 2.50 -4.17 -13.25
N PHE A 388 2.20 -3.00 -13.80
CA PHE A 388 2.34 -1.72 -13.14
C PHE A 388 0.94 -1.20 -12.83
N ALA A 389 0.63 -0.99 -11.56
CA ALA A 389 -0.67 -0.52 -11.10
C ALA A 389 -0.52 0.75 -10.25
N ASP A 390 -1.42 1.71 -10.46
CA ASP A 390 -1.52 2.94 -9.68
C ASP A 390 -3.00 3.28 -9.43
N ALA A 391 -3.29 4.43 -8.80
CA ALA A 391 -4.66 4.84 -8.49
C ALA A 391 -5.56 5.08 -9.73
N LYS A 392 -4.99 5.23 -10.93
CA LYS A 392 -5.72 5.48 -12.18
C LYS A 392 -6.04 4.20 -12.94
N GLY A 393 -5.34 3.10 -12.65
CA GLY A 393 -5.48 1.87 -13.41
C GLY A 393 -4.25 0.97 -13.38
N TYR A 394 -4.20 0.01 -14.31
CA TYR A 394 -3.07 -0.91 -14.44
C TYR A 394 -2.62 -1.11 -15.88
N ARG A 395 -1.37 -1.54 -16.03
CA ARG A 395 -0.72 -1.94 -17.29
C ARG A 395 -0.02 -3.26 -17.07
N ARG A 396 -0.56 -4.35 -17.62
CA ARG A 396 -0.03 -5.71 -17.53
C ARG A 396 0.62 -6.12 -18.84
N TYR A 397 1.93 -6.29 -18.80
CA TYR A 397 2.76 -6.74 -19.92
C TYR A 397 2.91 -8.26 -19.90
N SER A 398 2.77 -8.86 -21.08
CA SER A 398 3.04 -10.28 -21.32
C SER A 398 4.38 -10.44 -22.02
N LEU A 399 5.27 -11.23 -21.42
CA LEU A 399 6.66 -11.39 -21.83
C LEU A 399 6.87 -12.77 -22.45
N GLY A 400 7.66 -12.83 -23.53
CA GLY A 400 7.97 -14.10 -24.18
C GLY A 400 8.92 -14.96 -23.32
N PRO A 401 8.85 -16.30 -23.40
CA PRO A 401 9.60 -17.22 -22.54
C PRO A 401 11.14 -17.13 -22.64
N SER A 402 11.67 -16.32 -23.56
CA SER A 402 13.11 -16.22 -23.86
C SER A 402 13.73 -14.86 -23.51
N PHE A 403 12.96 -13.85 -23.10
CA PHE A 403 13.41 -12.46 -23.25
C PHE A 403 13.83 -11.73 -21.97
N VAL A 404 13.25 -12.03 -20.81
CA VAL A 404 13.61 -11.33 -19.56
C VAL A 404 13.96 -12.33 -18.47
N SER A 405 15.26 -12.58 -18.34
CA SER A 405 15.83 -13.16 -17.12
C SER A 405 16.13 -12.00 -16.18
N ASP A 406 15.29 -11.80 -15.18
CA ASP A 406 15.46 -10.75 -14.19
C ASP A 406 15.45 -11.36 -12.79
N PRO A 407 16.63 -11.57 -12.17
CA PRO A 407 16.71 -12.01 -10.79
C PRO A 407 16.47 -10.81 -9.87
N ALA A 408 15.24 -10.31 -9.85
CA ALA A 408 14.82 -9.21 -8.96
C ALA A 408 15.01 -9.54 -7.46
N LEU A 409 15.23 -10.82 -7.15
CA LEU A 409 15.64 -11.34 -5.86
C LEU A 409 16.97 -12.10 -6.01
N SER A 410 17.84 -11.97 -5.02
CA SER A 410 19.04 -12.79 -4.87
C SER A 410 18.81 -13.82 -3.76
N LEU A 411 18.95 -15.12 -4.06
CA LEU A 411 18.78 -16.18 -3.07
C LEU A 411 20.14 -16.55 -2.45
N ARG A 412 20.47 -15.93 -1.32
CA ARG A 412 21.75 -16.13 -0.64
C ARG A 412 21.69 -17.31 0.33
N PRO A 413 22.78 -18.08 0.50
CA PRO A 413 22.85 -19.07 1.56
C PRO A 413 22.66 -18.43 2.95
N LEU A 414 21.70 -18.94 3.70
CA LEU A 414 21.45 -18.57 5.09
C LEU A 414 22.63 -19.00 5.97
N PHE A 415 23.17 -20.19 5.73
CA PHE A 415 24.40 -20.70 6.30
C PHE A 415 24.99 -21.79 5.39
N GLY A 416 26.27 -22.12 5.57
CA GLY A 416 26.98 -23.04 4.68
C GLY A 416 27.21 -22.48 3.27
N SER A 417 27.86 -23.28 2.42
CA SER A 417 28.28 -22.88 1.07
C SER A 417 27.87 -23.87 -0.02
N SER A 418 27.17 -24.96 0.34
CA SER A 418 26.72 -25.97 -0.62
C SER A 418 25.52 -25.47 -1.43
N ALA A 419 25.28 -26.09 -2.59
CA ALA A 419 24.09 -25.79 -3.39
C ALA A 419 22.78 -26.09 -2.63
N ALA A 420 22.83 -27.09 -1.74
CA ALA A 420 21.72 -27.52 -0.89
C ALA A 420 21.57 -26.69 0.40
N ALA A 421 22.40 -25.66 0.60
CA ALA A 421 22.26 -24.78 1.74
C ALA A 421 20.89 -24.05 1.68
N PRO A 422 20.19 -23.93 2.83
CA PRO A 422 18.99 -23.11 2.93
C PRO A 422 19.25 -21.70 2.42
N ARG A 423 18.26 -21.11 1.75
CA ARG A 423 18.38 -19.81 1.11
C ARG A 423 17.52 -18.78 1.80
N PHE A 424 18.01 -17.55 1.89
CA PHE A 424 17.26 -16.38 2.33
C PHE A 424 17.22 -15.36 1.17
N PRO A 425 16.06 -14.75 0.87
CA PRO A 425 15.96 -13.77 -0.20
C PRO A 425 16.58 -12.42 0.18
N GLU A 426 17.21 -11.77 -0.78
CA GLU A 426 17.62 -10.37 -0.71
C GLU A 426 17.06 -9.61 -1.91
N ARG A 427 16.66 -8.36 -1.69
CA ARG A 427 16.15 -7.47 -2.73
C ARG A 427 17.23 -7.14 -3.76
N GLY A 428 16.91 -7.31 -5.04
CA GLY A 428 17.74 -6.89 -6.17
C GLY A 428 17.26 -5.58 -6.81
N SER A 429 17.68 -5.34 -8.05
CA SER A 429 17.13 -4.28 -8.90
C SER A 429 15.86 -4.73 -9.59
N PHE A 430 14.97 -3.79 -9.90
CA PHE A 430 13.75 -4.05 -10.66
C PHE A 430 13.81 -3.45 -12.07
N PRO A 431 13.10 -4.04 -13.03
CA PRO A 431 13.06 -3.50 -14.38
C PRO A 431 12.20 -2.24 -14.43
N THR A 432 12.56 -1.31 -15.31
CA THR A 432 11.72 -0.14 -15.60
C THR A 432 10.57 -0.54 -16.52
N GLU A 433 9.46 0.19 -16.47
CA GLU A 433 8.31 -0.06 -17.36
C GLU A 433 8.72 0.02 -18.84
N ALA A 434 9.58 0.97 -19.22
CA ALA A 434 10.11 1.07 -20.58
C ALA A 434 10.93 -0.17 -20.98
N GLY A 435 11.74 -0.70 -20.05
CA GLY A 435 12.49 -1.95 -20.26
C GLY A 435 11.57 -3.14 -20.48
N VAL A 436 10.55 -3.28 -19.64
CA VAL A 436 9.51 -4.32 -19.77
C VAL A 436 8.76 -4.19 -21.09
N ALA A 437 8.27 -2.99 -21.41
CA ALA A 437 7.51 -2.74 -22.63
C ALA A 437 8.32 -3.11 -23.89
N SER A 438 9.61 -2.76 -23.93
CA SER A 438 10.48 -3.10 -25.06
C SER A 438 10.65 -4.60 -25.32
N ALA A 439 10.50 -5.42 -24.28
CA ALA A 439 10.62 -6.88 -24.34
C ALA A 439 9.28 -7.62 -24.42
N ALA A 440 8.17 -6.93 -24.18
CA ALA A 440 6.83 -7.50 -24.18
C ALA A 440 6.28 -7.70 -25.60
N TYR A 441 5.47 -8.75 -25.78
CA TYR A 441 4.73 -8.99 -27.03
C TYR A 441 3.27 -8.53 -26.93
N GLY A 442 2.80 -8.22 -25.72
CA GLY A 442 1.45 -7.72 -25.50
C GLY A 442 1.33 -6.95 -24.21
N VAL A 443 0.33 -6.07 -24.16
CA VAL A 443 -0.05 -5.29 -22.98
C VAL A 443 -1.56 -5.27 -22.85
N GLU A 444 -2.04 -5.44 -21.62
CA GLU A 444 -3.40 -5.15 -21.20
C GLU A 444 -3.37 -3.90 -20.34
N ARG A 445 -4.25 -2.94 -20.61
CA ARG A 445 -4.37 -1.70 -19.84
C ARG A 445 -5.83 -1.48 -19.49
N ASP A 446 -6.06 -1.05 -18.27
CA ASP A 446 -7.34 -0.52 -17.82
C ASP A 446 -7.06 0.84 -17.21
N GLU A 447 -7.57 1.91 -17.83
CA GLU A 447 -7.36 3.27 -17.34
C GLU A 447 -8.51 4.18 -17.79
N GLY A 448 -9.10 4.89 -16.82
CA GLY A 448 -10.12 5.91 -17.12
C GLY A 448 -11.39 5.38 -17.79
N GLY A 449 -11.82 4.16 -17.45
CA GLY A 449 -13.01 3.53 -18.02
C GLY A 449 -12.81 2.96 -19.42
N VAL A 450 -11.55 2.77 -19.84
CA VAL A 450 -11.19 2.15 -21.11
C VAL A 450 -10.26 0.97 -20.85
N PHE A 451 -10.69 -0.20 -21.28
CA PHE A 451 -9.88 -1.41 -21.32
C PHE A 451 -9.28 -1.59 -22.71
N GLU A 452 -7.96 -1.72 -22.82
CA GLU A 452 -7.22 -1.93 -24.07
C GLU A 452 -6.34 -3.19 -23.96
N ARG A 453 -6.39 -4.04 -24.99
CA ARG A 453 -5.40 -5.10 -25.21
C ARG A 453 -4.64 -4.80 -26.50
N ALA A 454 -3.33 -4.62 -26.40
CA ALA A 454 -2.46 -4.34 -27.54
C ALA A 454 -1.39 -5.40 -27.74
N GLU A 455 -1.12 -5.73 -29.00
CA GLU A 455 0.06 -6.46 -29.44
C GLU A 455 1.22 -5.49 -29.61
N LEU A 456 2.38 -5.85 -29.10
CA LEU A 456 3.58 -5.04 -29.10
C LEU A 456 4.66 -5.62 -30.01
N SER A 457 5.40 -4.73 -30.67
CA SER A 457 6.59 -5.06 -31.45
C SER A 457 7.70 -4.08 -31.09
N GLY A 458 8.71 -4.54 -30.35
CA GLY A 458 9.81 -3.69 -29.89
C GLY A 458 9.38 -2.57 -28.93
N GLY A 459 8.32 -2.79 -28.16
CA GLY A 459 7.72 -1.80 -27.25
C GLY A 459 6.71 -0.84 -27.88
N GLU A 460 6.55 -0.85 -29.20
CA GLU A 460 5.51 -0.07 -29.87
C GLU A 460 4.26 -0.92 -30.12
N ARG A 461 3.08 -0.30 -30.03
CA ARG A 461 1.82 -0.94 -30.40
C ARG A 461 1.83 -1.24 -31.89
N ALA A 462 1.50 -2.47 -32.26
CA ALA A 462 1.28 -2.91 -33.64
C ALA A 462 -0.22 -2.99 -33.96
N MET A 463 -1.00 -3.53 -33.01
CA MET A 463 -2.45 -3.59 -33.07
C MET A 463 -3.00 -3.46 -31.66
N SER A 464 -4.15 -2.81 -31.49
CA SER A 464 -4.91 -2.86 -30.26
C SER A 464 -6.39 -3.12 -30.49
N ARG A 465 -7.04 -3.66 -29.46
CA ARG A 465 -8.48 -3.76 -29.31
C ARG A 465 -8.85 -3.10 -28.00
N TRP A 466 -9.88 -2.28 -28.01
CA TRP A 466 -10.30 -1.55 -26.81
C TRP A 466 -11.82 -1.59 -26.64
N SER A 467 -12.27 -1.35 -25.42
CA SER A 467 -13.68 -1.16 -25.06
C SER A 467 -13.79 -0.10 -23.98
N ASP A 468 -14.85 0.71 -24.01
CA ASP A 468 -15.14 1.70 -22.99
C ASP A 468 -16.38 1.38 -22.15
N ASP A 469 -16.58 2.13 -21.07
CA ASP A 469 -17.73 2.01 -20.16
C ASP A 469 -19.09 2.26 -20.82
N PHE A 470 -19.13 2.91 -21.99
CA PHE A 470 -20.36 3.15 -22.74
C PHE A 470 -20.72 1.97 -23.66
N GLY A 471 -19.87 0.94 -23.71
CA GLY A 471 -20.07 -0.27 -24.50
C GLY A 471 -19.48 -0.18 -25.90
N ALA A 472 -18.89 0.95 -26.29
CA ALA A 472 -18.23 1.08 -27.58
C ALA A 472 -16.96 0.21 -27.59
N ARG A 473 -16.66 -0.37 -28.75
CA ARG A 473 -15.48 -1.22 -28.95
C ARG A 473 -14.73 -0.75 -30.17
N GLY A 474 -13.42 -0.93 -30.17
CA GLY A 474 -12.63 -0.56 -31.33
C GLY A 474 -11.44 -1.46 -31.58
N ARG A 475 -10.93 -1.36 -32.81
CA ARG A 475 -9.71 -2.00 -33.25
C ARG A 475 -8.85 -0.96 -33.95
N THR A 476 -7.61 -0.85 -33.50
CA THR A 476 -6.64 0.09 -34.07
C THR A 476 -5.42 -0.69 -34.57
N VAL A 477 -5.00 -0.46 -35.82
CA VAL A 477 -3.73 -0.93 -36.37
C VAL A 477 -2.79 0.26 -36.44
N PHE A 478 -1.55 0.06 -36.00
CA PHE A 478 -0.55 1.11 -35.90
C PHE A 478 0.54 0.93 -36.97
N ALA A 479 1.07 2.05 -37.47
CA ALA A 479 2.25 2.09 -38.32
C ALA A 479 3.22 3.15 -37.77
N SER A 480 4.43 2.71 -37.38
CA SER A 480 5.47 3.57 -36.80
C SER A 480 4.96 4.37 -35.59
N GLY A 481 4.34 3.68 -34.62
CA GLY A 481 3.79 4.25 -33.40
C GLY A 481 2.52 5.09 -33.53
N VAL A 482 1.97 5.26 -34.74
CA VAL A 482 0.80 6.11 -35.03
C VAL A 482 -0.37 5.24 -35.52
N PRO A 483 -1.63 5.49 -35.08
CA PRO A 483 -2.80 4.82 -35.64
C PRO A 483 -2.89 5.03 -37.16
N ALA A 484 -2.97 3.92 -37.91
CA ALA A 484 -3.07 3.89 -39.36
C ALA A 484 -4.46 3.44 -39.85
N ASP A 485 -5.11 2.54 -39.09
CA ASP A 485 -6.50 2.15 -39.30
C ASP A 485 -7.18 2.03 -37.93
N ASP A 486 -8.17 2.88 -37.64
CA ASP A 486 -8.85 2.92 -36.36
C ASP A 486 -10.36 2.80 -36.59
N ARG A 487 -10.92 1.64 -36.20
CA ARG A 487 -12.31 1.27 -36.47
C ARG A 487 -13.08 1.08 -35.17
N ILE A 488 -14.34 1.49 -35.15
CA ILE A 488 -15.17 1.58 -33.95
C ILE A 488 -16.56 0.98 -34.22
N ASP A 489 -17.02 0.20 -33.26
CA ASP A 489 -18.35 -0.36 -33.05
C ASP A 489 -19.00 0.47 -31.93
N PHE A 490 -19.93 1.36 -32.27
CA PHE A 490 -20.56 2.27 -31.32
C PHE A 490 -21.74 1.64 -30.58
N ASP A 491 -22.44 0.69 -31.19
CA ASP A 491 -23.64 0.07 -30.61
C ASP A 491 -23.41 -1.32 -29.99
N GLY A 492 -22.20 -1.87 -30.17
CA GLY A 492 -21.75 -3.12 -29.60
C GLY A 492 -22.25 -4.36 -30.33
N ASP A 493 -22.81 -4.23 -31.53
CA ASP A 493 -23.37 -5.33 -32.32
C ASP A 493 -22.31 -6.21 -33.00
N GLY A 494 -21.04 -5.78 -32.96
CA GLY A 494 -19.89 -6.47 -33.53
C GLY A 494 -19.52 -6.05 -34.96
N ARG A 495 -20.30 -5.16 -35.59
CA ARG A 495 -19.93 -4.46 -36.82
C ARG A 495 -19.06 -3.25 -36.45
N LEU A 496 -18.16 -2.87 -37.36
CA LEU A 496 -17.29 -1.70 -37.17
C LEU A 496 -17.72 -0.63 -38.17
N GLU A 497 -18.80 0.07 -37.85
CA GLU A 497 -19.44 1.10 -38.69
C GLU A 497 -18.63 2.39 -38.77
N ALA A 498 -17.78 2.69 -37.78
CA ALA A 498 -17.07 3.96 -37.76
C ALA A 498 -15.57 3.80 -37.98
N ARG A 499 -14.96 4.80 -38.65
CA ARG A 499 -13.53 4.90 -38.90
C ARG A 499 -12.99 6.26 -38.52
N ARG A 500 -11.98 6.27 -37.66
CA ARG A 500 -11.28 7.48 -37.22
C ARG A 500 -9.98 7.65 -37.98
N TYR A 501 -9.77 8.86 -38.49
CA TYR A 501 -8.56 9.23 -39.21
C TYR A 501 -7.67 10.11 -38.34
N TRP A 502 -6.38 9.87 -38.45
CA TRP A 502 -5.37 10.50 -37.61
C TRP A 502 -4.42 11.33 -38.49
N ALA A 503 -4.09 12.53 -38.03
CA ALA A 503 -3.09 13.40 -38.63
C ALA A 503 -1.86 13.49 -37.71
N ARG A 504 -0.68 13.73 -38.28
CA ARG A 504 0.50 14.11 -37.48
C ARG A 504 0.41 15.58 -37.12
N GLY A 505 0.44 15.87 -35.82
CA GLY A 505 0.53 17.22 -35.30
C GLY A 505 1.91 17.86 -35.50
N PRO A 506 2.08 19.13 -35.10
CA PRO A 506 3.34 19.88 -35.23
C PRO A 506 4.54 19.20 -34.54
N GLU A 507 4.27 18.47 -33.45
CA GLU A 507 5.26 17.75 -32.66
C GLU A 507 5.43 16.28 -33.10
N GLY A 508 4.84 15.89 -34.24
CA GLY A 508 4.87 14.52 -34.75
C GLY A 508 3.90 13.55 -34.07
N LEU A 509 3.18 13.99 -33.02
CA LEU A 509 2.17 13.21 -32.31
C LEU A 509 0.92 12.98 -33.17
N ALA A 510 0.34 11.79 -33.04
CA ALA A 510 -0.93 11.46 -33.68
C ALA A 510 -2.07 12.26 -33.03
N VAL A 511 -2.88 12.92 -33.85
CA VAL A 511 -4.06 13.63 -33.35
C VAL A 511 -5.24 13.32 -34.26
N PRO A 512 -6.43 13.03 -33.69
CA PRO A 512 -7.59 12.70 -34.50
C PRO A 512 -7.98 13.90 -35.38
N SER A 513 -8.28 13.61 -36.65
CA SER A 513 -8.61 14.60 -37.67
C SER A 513 -10.11 14.62 -37.95
N TRP A 514 -10.68 13.48 -38.32
CA TRP A 514 -12.12 13.30 -38.48
C TRP A 514 -12.52 11.85 -38.19
N ILE A 515 -13.81 11.64 -38.01
CA ILE A 515 -14.44 10.32 -37.93
C ILE A 515 -15.51 10.22 -39.02
N GLU A 516 -15.60 9.06 -39.65
CA GLU A 516 -16.63 8.69 -40.62
C GLU A 516 -17.46 7.54 -40.03
N ALA A 517 -18.76 7.51 -40.29
CA ALA A 517 -19.64 6.39 -39.93
C ALA A 517 -20.45 5.93 -41.14
N ASP A 518 -20.33 4.63 -41.43
CA ASP A 518 -21.02 3.82 -42.44
C ASP A 518 -22.08 2.98 -41.72
N LEU A 519 -23.25 3.59 -41.49
CA LEU A 519 -24.31 3.06 -40.64
C LEU A 519 -25.05 1.90 -41.30
N ASP A 520 -25.05 1.79 -42.62
CA ASP A 520 -25.74 0.70 -43.34
C ASP A 520 -24.79 -0.41 -43.84
N GLY A 521 -23.47 -0.16 -43.83
CA GLY A 521 -22.42 -1.11 -44.17
C GLY A 521 -22.16 -1.24 -45.66
N ASP A 522 -22.56 -0.28 -46.49
CA ASP A 522 -22.40 -0.32 -47.94
C ASP A 522 -21.00 0.14 -48.43
N GLY A 523 -20.15 0.63 -47.52
CA GLY A 523 -18.80 1.13 -47.78
C GLY A 523 -18.72 2.63 -48.08
N ARG A 524 -19.84 3.35 -48.01
CA ARG A 524 -19.94 4.82 -48.02
C ARG A 524 -20.24 5.30 -46.61
N TYR A 525 -20.02 6.58 -46.34
CA TYR A 525 -20.30 7.13 -45.01
C TYR A 525 -21.52 8.04 -45.11
N GLU A 526 -22.51 7.83 -44.25
CA GLU A 526 -23.66 8.72 -44.11
C GLU A 526 -23.28 9.92 -43.25
N TYR A 527 -22.27 9.76 -42.40
CA TYR A 527 -21.85 10.79 -41.46
C TYR A 527 -20.33 10.96 -41.43
N ARG A 528 -19.87 12.22 -41.42
CA ARG A 528 -18.49 12.57 -41.11
C ARG A 528 -18.45 13.76 -40.14
N GLU A 529 -17.56 13.71 -39.17
CA GLU A 529 -17.29 14.81 -38.23
C GLU A 529 -15.80 15.11 -38.13
N GLY A 530 -15.44 16.38 -38.34
CA GLY A 530 -14.12 16.93 -38.05
C GLY A 530 -13.93 17.10 -36.55
N LEU A 531 -12.86 16.51 -36.02
CA LEU A 531 -12.52 16.50 -34.60
C LEU A 531 -11.59 17.66 -34.22
N ARG A 532 -11.37 18.59 -35.14
CA ARG A 532 -10.51 19.77 -34.98
C ARG A 532 -11.18 21.00 -35.60
N PRO A 533 -10.88 22.21 -35.10
CA PRO A 533 -11.34 23.45 -35.72
C PRO A 533 -10.84 23.58 -37.17
N PRO A 534 -11.68 24.05 -38.11
CA PRO A 534 -13.13 24.29 -37.93
C PRO A 534 -13.89 22.97 -37.76
N TYR A 535 -14.72 22.88 -36.71
CA TYR A 535 -15.52 21.68 -36.44
C TYR A 535 -16.62 21.57 -37.49
N LEU A 536 -16.37 20.72 -38.48
CA LEU A 536 -17.24 20.50 -39.62
C LEU A 536 -17.91 19.12 -39.50
N LYS A 537 -19.23 19.08 -39.48
CA LYS A 537 -20.01 17.86 -39.62
C LYS A 537 -20.61 17.82 -41.02
N SER A 538 -20.72 16.64 -41.61
CA SER A 538 -21.38 16.45 -42.90
C SER A 538 -22.22 15.19 -42.92
N TRP A 539 -23.33 15.23 -43.65
CA TRP A 539 -24.27 14.13 -43.82
C TRP A 539 -24.52 13.87 -45.31
N ASP A 540 -24.57 12.58 -45.67
CA ASP A 540 -25.07 12.04 -46.93
C ASP A 540 -26.28 11.18 -46.57
N TYR A 541 -27.49 11.74 -46.70
CA TYR A 541 -28.72 11.12 -46.21
C TYR A 541 -29.28 10.07 -47.17
N ASP A 542 -28.82 10.06 -48.41
CA ASP A 542 -29.35 9.16 -49.44
C ASP A 542 -28.31 8.21 -50.03
N GLY A 543 -27.09 8.23 -49.50
CA GLY A 543 -26.04 7.26 -49.76
C GLY A 543 -25.46 7.39 -51.18
N ASP A 544 -25.65 8.52 -51.87
CA ASP A 544 -25.15 8.68 -53.23
C ASP A 544 -23.64 8.91 -53.32
N GLY A 545 -22.99 9.17 -52.18
CA GLY A 545 -21.58 9.49 -52.03
C GLY A 545 -21.28 11.00 -51.98
N SER A 546 -22.30 11.84 -52.09
CA SER A 546 -22.22 13.30 -52.07
C SER A 546 -22.80 13.85 -50.77
N VAL A 547 -22.18 14.91 -50.25
CA VAL A 547 -22.67 15.55 -49.03
C VAL A 547 -23.96 16.33 -49.30
N ASP A 548 -25.04 15.99 -48.61
CA ASP A 548 -26.33 16.69 -48.65
C ASP A 548 -26.37 17.88 -47.69
N MET A 549 -25.62 17.80 -46.59
CA MET A 549 -25.59 18.84 -45.57
C MET A 549 -24.21 18.95 -44.93
N THR A 550 -23.74 20.16 -44.71
CA THR A 550 -22.62 20.44 -43.80
C THR A 550 -23.05 21.36 -42.68
N LEU A 551 -22.43 21.20 -41.51
CA LEU A 551 -22.55 22.08 -40.36
C LEU A 551 -21.15 22.47 -39.90
N GLU A 552 -20.83 23.75 -39.96
CA GLU A 552 -19.60 24.31 -39.45
C GLU A 552 -19.91 25.09 -38.15
N SER A 553 -19.32 24.68 -37.03
CA SER A 553 -19.41 25.44 -35.77
C SER A 553 -18.35 26.53 -35.74
N ALA A 554 -18.78 27.78 -35.61
CA ALA A 554 -17.91 28.92 -35.41
C ALA A 554 -17.51 29.02 -33.93
N GLY A 555 -16.25 29.36 -33.65
CA GLY A 555 -15.69 29.41 -32.29
C GLY A 555 -16.33 30.44 -31.35
N ASP A 556 -17.22 31.30 -31.86
CA ASP A 556 -18.02 32.28 -31.13
C ASP A 556 -19.41 31.77 -30.70
N GLY A 557 -19.68 30.46 -30.86
CA GLY A 557 -20.98 29.85 -30.59
C GLY A 557 -21.98 29.98 -31.75
N GLY A 558 -21.54 30.50 -32.90
CA GLY A 558 -22.29 30.47 -34.15
C GLY A 558 -22.23 29.10 -34.85
N SER A 559 -23.13 28.88 -35.80
CA SER A 559 -23.21 27.66 -36.60
C SER A 559 -23.67 27.99 -38.02
N VAL A 560 -23.01 27.42 -39.01
CA VAL A 560 -23.32 27.61 -40.43
C VAL A 560 -23.70 26.27 -41.03
N TYR A 561 -24.96 26.13 -41.43
CA TYR A 561 -25.45 24.99 -42.19
C TYR A 561 -25.35 25.31 -43.67
N ARG A 562 -24.89 24.36 -44.49
CA ARG A 562 -24.90 24.48 -45.95
C ARG A 562 -25.52 23.23 -46.55
N PHE A 563 -26.45 23.44 -47.49
CA PHE A 563 -27.15 22.40 -48.25
C PHE A 563 -26.74 22.55 -49.73
N PRO A 564 -25.80 21.73 -50.22
CA PRO A 564 -25.37 21.78 -51.61
C PRO A 564 -26.53 21.39 -52.54
N SER A 565 -26.63 22.02 -53.71
CA SER A 565 -27.59 21.57 -54.71
C SER A 565 -27.09 20.32 -55.40
N ARG A 566 -27.95 19.32 -55.53
CA ARG A 566 -27.63 18.12 -56.30
C ARG A 566 -27.60 18.45 -57.79
N ALA A 567 -26.54 17.97 -58.45
CA ALA A 567 -26.43 17.89 -59.91
C ALA A 567 -26.33 19.22 -60.69
N GLY A 568 -25.54 20.19 -60.21
CA GLY A 568 -25.07 21.33 -61.06
C GLY A 568 -26.16 22.24 -61.62
N LEU A 569 -27.38 22.17 -61.07
CA LEU A 569 -28.57 22.89 -61.52
C LEU A 569 -29.37 23.34 -60.29
N GLY A 570 -28.84 24.28 -59.52
CA GLY A 570 -29.59 24.90 -58.44
C GLY A 570 -28.69 25.64 -57.46
N SER A 571 -29.26 26.64 -56.80
CA SER A 571 -28.57 27.45 -55.83
C SER A 571 -28.37 26.73 -54.50
N GLY A 572 -27.15 26.76 -53.94
CA GLY A 572 -26.87 26.13 -52.64
C GLY A 572 -27.51 26.94 -51.51
N THR A 573 -28.12 26.32 -50.51
CA THR A 573 -28.69 27.08 -49.38
C THR A 573 -27.70 27.14 -48.22
N THR A 574 -27.34 28.35 -47.79
CA THR A 574 -26.52 28.59 -46.59
C THR A 574 -27.37 29.23 -45.49
N VAL A 575 -27.38 28.63 -44.30
CA VAL A 575 -28.14 29.10 -43.13
C VAL A 575 -27.18 29.38 -41.98
N ARG A 576 -27.24 30.59 -41.40
CA ARG A 576 -26.40 30.99 -40.25
C ARG A 576 -27.23 31.14 -38.99
N TYR A 577 -26.76 30.54 -37.91
CA TYR A 577 -27.33 30.62 -36.56
C TYR A 577 -26.28 31.16 -35.58
N ALA A 578 -26.72 31.95 -34.59
CA ALA A 578 -25.92 32.27 -33.41
C ALA A 578 -26.82 32.58 -32.22
N GLY A 579 -26.42 32.20 -31.01
CA GLY A 579 -27.18 32.50 -29.77
C GLY A 579 -28.62 31.98 -29.79
N GLY A 580 -28.86 30.83 -30.43
CA GLY A 580 -30.19 30.24 -30.58
C GLY A 580 -31.13 30.96 -31.56
N ARG A 581 -30.63 31.92 -32.36
CA ARG A 581 -31.41 32.66 -33.35
C ARG A 581 -30.88 32.43 -34.76
N LEU A 582 -31.81 32.34 -35.72
CA LEU A 582 -31.50 32.37 -37.15
C LEU A 582 -31.04 33.79 -37.51
N LEU A 583 -29.83 33.92 -38.04
CA LEU A 583 -29.24 35.20 -38.45
C LEU A 583 -29.50 35.50 -39.92
N SER A 584 -29.33 34.51 -40.79
CA SER A 584 -29.51 34.67 -42.24
C SER A 584 -29.77 33.34 -42.94
N VAL A 585 -30.51 33.41 -44.04
CA VAL A 585 -30.63 32.34 -45.05
C VAL A 585 -30.22 32.98 -46.39
N ALA A 586 -29.32 32.33 -47.11
CA ALA A 586 -28.88 32.74 -48.44
C ALA A 586 -29.02 31.55 -49.39
N GLU A 587 -29.51 31.79 -50.60
CA GLU A 587 -29.51 30.83 -51.70
C GLU A 587 -28.50 31.34 -52.74
N ASP A 588 -27.47 30.54 -53.03
CA ASP A 588 -26.32 30.91 -53.88
C ASP A 588 -26.49 30.57 -55.36
#